data_AF-A0A7C3ANF0-F1
#
_entry.id   AF-A0A7C3ANF0-F1
#
_cell.length_a   1.000
_cell.length_b   1.000
_cell.length_c   1.000
_cell.angle_alpha   90.00
_cell.angle_beta   90.00
_cell.angle_gamma   90.00
#
_symmetry.space_group_name_H-M   'P 1'
#
loop_
_entity.id
_entity.type
_entity.pdbx_description
1 polymer ?
#
loop_
_entity_poly.entity_id
_entity_poly.type
_entity_poly.pdbx_seq_one_letter_code
_entity_poly.pdbx_strand_id
1 'polypeptide(L)'
;MPRIAVIDRDLCKPKECYRECLRFCPLVRNKVMAIEINEELQRPIIKENLCVGCGICVKKCPFSAITIVNLPEEIERECVHQYGANGFRLYRLPPPRRGQVLGLIGPNGTGKTTILRILAGDLIPNLGNVELRPTKDDVVRFF
;
A
#
# COMPACT_ATOMS: atom_id res chain seq x y z
N MET A 1 4.32 -6.99 -2.71
CA MET A 1 3.68 -5.66 -2.76
C MET A 1 2.94 -5.56 -4.07
N PRO A 2 1.60 -5.58 -4.06
CA PRO A 2 0.81 -5.52 -5.26
C PRO A 2 0.88 -4.06 -5.73
N ARG A 3 1.05 -3.86 -7.02
CA ARG A 3 1.23 -2.52 -7.59
C ARG A 3 0.14 -2.30 -8.62
N ILE A 4 -0.68 -1.28 -8.42
CA ILE A 4 -1.73 -0.91 -9.36
C ILE A 4 -1.25 0.27 -10.20
N ALA A 5 -1.51 0.20 -11.50
CA ALA A 5 -1.34 1.34 -12.38
C ALA A 5 -2.65 2.14 -12.44
N VAL A 6 -2.60 3.40 -12.03
CA VAL A 6 -3.72 4.34 -12.08
C VAL A 6 -3.51 5.30 -13.25
N ILE A 7 -4.56 5.55 -14.03
CA ILE A 7 -4.54 6.50 -15.14
C ILE A 7 -5.30 7.76 -14.73
N ASP A 8 -4.64 8.90 -14.81
CA ASP A 8 -5.26 10.22 -14.72
C ASP A 8 -6.00 10.53 -16.03
N ARG A 9 -7.31 10.75 -15.94
CA ARG A 9 -8.18 10.94 -17.10
C ARG A 9 -8.02 12.33 -17.73
N ASP A 10 -7.61 13.31 -16.94
CA ASP A 10 -7.49 14.71 -17.40
C ASP A 10 -6.19 14.90 -18.18
N LEU A 11 -5.13 14.21 -17.75
CA LEU A 11 -3.84 14.23 -18.42
C LEU A 11 -3.75 13.26 -19.61
N CYS A 12 -4.50 12.15 -19.57
CA CYS A 12 -4.41 11.14 -20.62
C CYS A 12 -5.04 11.64 -21.92
N LYS A 13 -4.21 11.84 -22.95
CA LYS A 13 -4.61 12.20 -24.32
C LYS A 13 -4.23 11.10 -25.33
N PRO A 14 -5.08 10.05 -25.51
CA PRO A 14 -4.77 8.90 -26.37
C PRO A 14 -4.55 9.21 -27.85
N LYS A 15 -5.16 10.30 -28.34
CA LYS A 15 -5.03 10.76 -29.74
C LYS A 15 -3.65 11.37 -30.04
N GLU A 16 -2.99 11.91 -29.02
CA GLU A 16 -1.71 12.62 -29.15
C GLU A 16 -0.51 11.79 -28.65
N CYS A 17 -0.73 10.73 -27.85
CA CYS A 17 0.33 9.94 -27.22
C CYS A 17 0.81 8.72 -28.03
N TYR A 18 0.31 8.53 -29.26
CA TYR A 18 0.60 7.35 -30.11
C TYR A 18 0.47 5.99 -29.38
N ARG A 19 -0.34 5.92 -28.32
CA ARG A 19 -0.57 4.71 -27.50
C ARG A 19 0.72 4.09 -26.95
N GLU A 20 1.68 4.91 -26.51
CA GLU A 20 2.97 4.45 -25.98
C GLU A 20 2.85 3.46 -24.82
N CYS A 21 1.81 3.59 -23.98
CA CYS A 21 1.54 2.66 -22.89
C CYS A 21 1.30 1.22 -23.39
N LEU A 22 0.60 1.01 -24.51
CA LEU A 22 0.43 -0.32 -25.12
C LEU A 22 1.72 -0.77 -25.80
N ARG A 23 2.38 0.12 -26.55
CA ARG A 23 3.56 -0.20 -27.37
C ARG A 23 4.75 -0.66 -26.53
N PHE A 24 4.97 -0.04 -25.38
CA PHE A 24 6.12 -0.33 -24.52
C PHE A 24 5.80 -1.27 -23.35
N CYS A 25 4.53 -1.63 -23.11
CA CYS A 25 4.19 -2.56 -22.05
C CYS A 25 4.76 -3.97 -22.35
N PRO A 26 5.58 -4.55 -21.45
CA PRO A 26 6.20 -5.86 -21.69
C PRO A 26 5.16 -6.98 -21.77
N LEU A 27 4.09 -6.90 -20.98
CA LEU A 27 3.02 -7.89 -20.98
C LEU A 27 2.23 -7.88 -22.30
N VAL A 28 1.88 -6.70 -22.80
CA VAL A 28 1.22 -6.54 -24.10
C VAL A 28 2.11 -7.05 -25.23
N ARG A 29 3.41 -6.76 -25.19
CA ARG A 29 4.38 -7.29 -26.16
C ARG A 29 4.49 -8.82 -26.10
N ASN A 30 4.30 -9.41 -24.92
CA ASN A 30 4.23 -10.85 -24.71
C ASN A 30 2.82 -11.44 -24.96
N LYS A 31 1.93 -10.71 -25.66
CA LYS A 31 0.55 -11.11 -25.99
C LYS A 31 -0.38 -11.31 -24.79
N VAL A 32 -0.02 -10.78 -23.62
CA VAL A 32 -0.91 -10.71 -22.46
C VAL A 32 -1.67 -9.39 -22.52
N MET A 33 -3.00 -9.45 -22.53
CA MET A 33 -3.88 -8.28 -22.63
C MET A 33 -3.96 -7.47 -21.33
N ALA A 34 -2.82 -7.00 -20.83
CA ALA A 34 -2.74 -6.22 -19.60
C ALA A 34 -3.26 -4.78 -19.78
N ILE A 35 -3.24 -4.26 -21.01
CA ILE A 35 -3.77 -2.93 -21.36
C ILE A 35 -4.64 -3.06 -22.60
N GLU A 36 -5.89 -2.61 -22.50
CA GLU A 36 -6.87 -2.59 -23.58
C GLU A 36 -7.35 -1.17 -23.83
N ILE A 37 -7.85 -0.88 -25.02
CA ILE A 37 -8.49 0.42 -25.31
C ILE A 37 -9.99 0.19 -25.27
N ASN A 38 -10.67 0.92 -24.40
CA ASN A 38 -12.13 0.95 -24.41
C ASN A 38 -12.59 1.71 -25.65
N GLU A 39 -13.39 1.04 -26.48
CA GLU A 39 -13.85 1.56 -27.77
C GLU A 39 -14.82 2.74 -27.61
N GLU A 40 -15.65 2.74 -26.57
CA GLU A 40 -16.62 3.80 -26.28
C GLU A 40 -15.93 5.08 -25.79
N LEU A 41 -14.97 4.93 -24.88
CA LEU A 41 -14.28 6.07 -24.25
C LEU A 41 -13.00 6.48 -24.99
N GLN A 42 -12.57 5.69 -25.99
CA GLN A 42 -11.28 5.83 -26.70
C GLN A 42 -10.08 6.00 -25.76
N ARG A 43 -10.13 5.31 -24.61
CA ARG A 43 -9.15 5.44 -23.52
C ARG A 43 -8.56 4.10 -23.11
N PRO A 44 -7.28 4.05 -22.70
CA PRO A 44 -6.67 2.83 -22.20
C PRO A 44 -7.26 2.43 -20.84
N ILE A 45 -7.48 1.14 -20.66
CA ILE A 45 -7.83 0.47 -19.40
C ILE A 45 -6.70 -0.50 -19.09
N ILE A 46 -6.14 -0.40 -17.87
CA ILE A 46 -5.12 -1.32 -17.38
C ILE A 46 -5.80 -2.34 -16.48
N LYS A 47 -5.67 -3.63 -16.80
CA LYS A 47 -6.25 -4.72 -16.01
C LYS A 47 -5.37 -4.99 -14.78
N GLU A 48 -5.91 -4.72 -13.59
CA GLU A 48 -5.18 -4.83 -12.32
C GLU A 48 -4.66 -6.23 -12.04
N ASN A 49 -5.45 -7.26 -12.37
CA ASN A 49 -5.10 -8.66 -12.17
C ASN A 49 -3.96 -9.17 -13.09
N LEU A 50 -3.70 -8.49 -14.20
CA LEU A 50 -2.64 -8.85 -15.15
C LEU A 50 -1.40 -7.96 -15.01
N CYS A 51 -1.58 -6.71 -14.57
CA CYS A 51 -0.49 -5.75 -14.47
C CYS A 51 0.47 -6.10 -13.32
N VAL A 52 1.74 -6.30 -13.65
CA VAL A 52 2.81 -6.54 -12.65
C VAL A 52 3.38 -5.27 -12.04
N GLY A 53 2.94 -4.08 -12.48
CA GLY A 53 3.42 -2.80 -11.96
C GLY A 53 4.91 -2.50 -12.25
N CYS A 54 5.42 -2.92 -13.41
CA CYS A 54 6.82 -2.68 -13.82
C CYS A 54 7.18 -1.18 -14.03
N GLY A 55 6.18 -0.31 -14.20
CA GLY A 55 6.37 1.14 -14.33
C GLY A 55 6.89 1.62 -15.69
N ILE A 56 7.01 0.76 -16.70
CA ILE A 56 7.47 1.16 -18.04
C ILE A 56 6.48 2.12 -18.69
N CYS A 57 5.17 1.87 -18.56
CA CYS A 57 4.12 2.74 -19.07
C CYS A 57 4.15 4.15 -18.44
N VAL A 58 4.56 4.27 -17.17
CA VAL A 58 4.75 5.57 -16.50
C VAL A 58 5.89 6.35 -17.15
N LYS A 59 7.06 5.72 -17.31
CA LYS A 59 8.24 6.35 -17.91
C LYS A 59 8.06 6.72 -19.38
N LYS A 60 7.23 5.97 -20.10
CA LYS A 60 6.97 6.15 -21.53
C LYS A 60 5.71 6.94 -21.82
N CYS A 61 4.98 7.43 -20.81
CA CYS A 61 3.83 8.29 -21.07
C CYS A 61 4.32 9.73 -21.30
N PRO A 62 4.06 10.35 -22.46
CA PRO A 62 4.54 11.70 -22.75
C PRO A 62 3.79 12.77 -21.94
N PHE A 63 2.60 12.43 -21.43
CA PHE A 63 1.76 13.28 -20.61
C PHE A 63 1.85 12.97 -19.11
N SER A 64 2.71 12.01 -18.73
CA SER A 64 2.81 11.52 -17.34
C SER A 64 1.47 11.14 -16.70
N ALA A 65 0.51 10.69 -17.52
CA ALA A 65 -0.86 10.41 -17.11
C ALA A 65 -1.04 9.07 -16.38
N ILE A 66 0.04 8.31 -16.14
CA ILE A 66 -0.01 6.99 -15.51
C ILE A 66 0.88 7.02 -14.28
N THR A 67 0.38 6.53 -13.16
CA THR A 67 1.12 6.41 -11.90
C THR A 67 1.03 4.98 -11.39
N ILE A 68 2.12 4.45 -10.83
CA ILE A 68 2.08 3.18 -10.08
C ILE A 68 1.87 3.49 -8.61
N VAL A 69 0.80 2.94 -8.04
CA VAL A 69 0.45 3.02 -6.63
C VAL A 69 0.73 1.66 -5.99
N ASN A 70 1.39 1.68 -4.84
CA ASN A 70 1.58 0.47 -4.05
C ASN A 70 0.32 0.21 -3.23
N LEU A 71 -0.24 -1.00 -3.34
CA LEU A 71 -1.31 -1.43 -2.46
C LEU A 71 -0.73 -1.81 -1.08
N PRO A 72 -1.50 -1.59 0.00
CA PRO A 72 -1.12 -2.03 1.32
C PRO A 72 -1.04 -3.56 1.35
N GLU A 73 0.06 -4.09 1.90
CA GLU A 73 0.29 -5.50 2.16
C GLU A 73 0.72 -5.64 3.63
N GLU A 74 0.54 -6.82 4.22
CA GLU A 74 1.03 -7.07 5.58
C GLU A 74 2.55 -6.90 5.66
N ILE A 75 3.02 -6.14 6.66
CA ILE A 75 4.43 -5.89 6.90
C ILE A 75 4.87 -6.75 8.09
N GLU A 76 5.21 -8.02 7.84
CA GLU A 76 5.57 -8.97 8.91
C GLU A 76 6.67 -8.44 9.85
N ARG A 77 7.66 -7.72 9.31
CA ARG A 77 8.83 -7.22 10.06
C ARG A 77 8.52 -6.11 11.07
N GLU A 78 7.32 -5.55 11.06
CA GLU A 78 6.94 -4.40 11.89
C GLU A 78 5.71 -4.70 12.76
N CYS A 79 5.42 -5.98 12.99
CA CYS A 79 4.33 -6.40 13.86
C CYS A 79 4.65 -6.04 15.32
N VAL A 80 3.84 -5.16 15.90
CA VAL A 80 3.99 -4.67 17.27
C VAL A 80 3.19 -5.54 18.24
N HIS A 81 1.97 -5.93 17.87
CA HIS A 81 1.12 -6.73 18.74
C HIS A 81 0.16 -7.61 17.94
N GLN A 82 -0.10 -8.81 18.43
CA GLN A 82 -1.09 -9.74 17.89
C GLN A 82 -1.91 -10.36 19.03
N TYR A 83 -3.25 -10.34 18.94
CA TYR A 83 -4.12 -10.83 20.02
C TYR A 83 -4.21 -12.37 20.12
N GLY A 84 -3.88 -13.11 19.06
CA GLY A 84 -3.96 -14.58 19.02
C GLY A 84 -3.68 -15.13 17.63
N ALA A 85 -3.65 -16.45 17.47
CA ALA A 85 -3.53 -17.08 16.14
C ALA A 85 -4.71 -16.64 15.26
N ASN A 86 -4.41 -16.05 14.08
CA ASN A 86 -5.39 -15.41 13.19
C ASN A 86 -6.14 -14.20 13.78
N GLY A 87 -5.65 -13.64 14.89
CA GLY A 87 -6.19 -12.43 15.50
C GLY A 87 -5.69 -11.16 14.81
N PHE A 88 -6.32 -10.03 15.16
CA PHE A 88 -5.88 -8.71 14.72
C PHE A 88 -4.40 -8.48 15.04
N ARG A 89 -3.65 -7.99 14.03
CA ARG A 89 -2.25 -7.60 14.13
C ARG A 89 -2.13 -6.08 14.01
N LEU A 90 -1.38 -5.50 14.94
CA LEU A 90 -1.02 -4.09 14.90
C LEU A 90 0.40 -3.94 14.36
N TYR A 91 0.57 -3.05 13.40
CA TYR A 91 1.86 -2.71 12.81
C TYR A 91 2.23 -1.26 13.12
N ARG A 92 3.48 -1.05 13.52
CA ARG A 92 4.05 0.23 13.95
C ARG A 92 3.32 0.89 15.14
N LEU A 93 3.95 1.91 15.71
CA LEU A 93 3.34 2.84 16.65
C LEU A 93 3.69 4.27 16.23
N PRO A 94 2.75 5.22 16.33
CA PRO A 94 3.06 6.62 16.08
C PRO A 94 3.87 7.19 17.26
N PRO A 95 5.00 7.87 17.00
CA PRO A 95 5.83 8.41 18.07
C PRO A 95 5.20 9.71 18.63
N PRO A 96 4.87 9.78 19.94
CA PRO A 96 4.40 11.02 20.54
C PRO A 96 5.53 12.06 20.61
N ARG A 97 5.20 13.34 20.42
CA ARG A 97 6.14 14.47 20.49
C ARG A 97 5.72 15.42 21.62
N ARG A 98 6.69 15.83 22.45
CA ARG A 98 6.43 16.78 23.54
C ARG A 98 5.98 18.13 22.98
N GLY A 99 4.99 18.74 23.63
CA GLY A 99 4.45 20.06 23.24
C GLY A 99 3.60 20.04 21.96
N GLN A 100 3.24 18.87 21.43
CA GLN A 100 2.41 18.73 20.23
C GLN A 100 1.22 17.81 20.49
N VAL A 101 0.09 18.11 19.85
CA VAL A 101 -1.09 17.23 19.85
C VAL A 101 -0.97 16.28 18.66
N LEU A 102 -0.95 14.98 18.93
CA LEU A 102 -0.93 13.94 17.90
C LEU A 102 -2.37 13.50 17.57
N GLY A 103 -2.82 13.76 16.34
CA GLY A 103 -4.09 13.25 15.83
C GLY A 103 -3.97 11.83 15.29
N LEU A 104 -4.85 10.93 15.73
CA LEU A 104 -4.93 9.55 15.24
C LEU A 104 -6.26 9.32 14.53
N ILE A 105 -6.22 9.20 13.19
CA ILE A 105 -7.41 9.10 12.33
C ILE A 105 -7.35 7.80 11.53
N GLY A 106 -8.49 7.15 11.35
CA GLY A 106 -8.64 5.98 10.49
C GLY A 106 -9.99 5.29 10.70
N PRO A 107 -10.39 4.37 9.81
CA PRO A 107 -11.62 3.58 9.95
C PRO A 107 -11.70 2.78 11.26
N ASN A 108 -12.90 2.32 11.64
CA ASN A 108 -13.05 1.42 12.79
C ASN A 108 -12.33 0.08 12.53
N GLY A 109 -11.77 -0.51 13.59
CA GLY A 109 -11.04 -1.78 13.49
C GLY A 109 -9.59 -1.69 13.02
N THR A 110 -9.04 -0.49 12.76
CA THR A 110 -7.64 -0.33 12.34
C THR A 110 -6.61 -0.35 13.48
N GLY A 111 -7.03 -0.60 14.73
CA GLY A 111 -6.13 -0.71 15.88
C GLY A 111 -5.88 0.60 16.65
N LYS A 112 -6.64 1.68 16.39
CA LYS A 112 -6.48 2.97 17.11
C LYS A 112 -6.56 2.81 18.64
N THR A 113 -7.57 2.10 19.14
CA THR A 113 -7.72 1.83 20.57
C THR A 113 -6.57 0.97 21.11
N THR A 114 -6.08 0.00 20.34
CA THR A 114 -4.93 -0.83 20.71
C THR A 114 -3.66 0.00 20.83
N ILE A 115 -3.41 0.95 19.90
CA ILE A 115 -2.30 1.89 19.97
C ILE A 115 -2.35 2.70 21.27
N LEU A 116 -3.52 3.27 21.59
CA LEU A 116 -3.68 4.08 22.80
C LEU A 116 -3.43 3.27 24.08
N ARG A 117 -3.90 2.01 24.14
CA ARG A 117 -3.63 1.12 25.29
C ARG A 117 -2.15 0.79 25.43
N ILE A 118 -1.42 0.62 24.32
CA ILE A 118 0.03 0.39 24.36
C ILE A 118 0.75 1.63 24.86
N LEU A 119 0.44 2.80 24.31
CA LEU A 119 1.06 4.07 24.72
C LEU A 119 0.72 4.46 26.17
N ALA A 120 -0.46 4.10 26.66
CA ALA A 120 -0.84 4.27 28.06
C ALA A 120 -0.16 3.27 29.02
N GLY A 121 0.43 2.19 28.48
CA GLY A 121 1.06 1.13 29.26
C GLY A 121 0.09 0.06 29.79
N ASP A 122 -1.19 0.11 29.40
CA ASP A 122 -2.22 -0.87 29.76
C ASP A 122 -2.10 -2.20 28.99
N LEU A 123 -1.38 -2.18 27.86
CA LEU A 123 -1.11 -3.33 27.02
C LEU A 123 0.37 -3.39 26.67
N ILE A 124 1.07 -4.45 27.10
CA ILE A 124 2.45 -4.68 26.71
C ILE A 124 2.44 -5.36 25.32
N PRO A 125 3.09 -4.77 24.30
CA PRO A 125 3.13 -5.35 22.96
C PRO A 125 3.92 -6.67 22.96
N ASN A 126 3.43 -7.67 22.24
CA ASN A 126 4.05 -9.00 22.18
C ASN A 126 4.94 -9.20 20.94
N LEU A 127 5.21 -8.11 20.20
CA LEU A 127 6.14 -8.04 19.07
C LEU A 127 5.82 -9.09 17.98
N GLY A 128 4.54 -9.36 17.79
CA GLY A 128 4.04 -10.34 16.83
C GLY A 128 4.12 -11.81 17.27
N ASN A 129 4.59 -12.08 18.48
CA ASN A 129 4.65 -13.43 19.02
C ASN A 129 3.62 -13.62 20.14
N VAL A 130 2.55 -14.35 19.82
CA VAL A 130 1.42 -14.60 20.73
C VAL A 130 1.78 -15.46 21.95
N GLU A 131 2.84 -16.26 21.84
CA GLU A 131 3.32 -17.13 22.93
C GLU A 131 4.28 -16.41 23.88
N LEU A 132 4.89 -15.31 23.43
CA LEU A 132 5.79 -14.52 24.26
C LEU A 132 5.01 -13.60 25.19
N ARG A 133 5.48 -13.54 26.44
CA ARG A 133 5.08 -12.54 27.44
C ARG A 133 6.26 -11.62 27.72
N PRO A 134 6.56 -10.66 26.83
CA PRO A 134 7.67 -9.75 27.04
C PRO A 134 7.40 -8.83 28.24
N THR A 135 8.48 -8.41 28.88
CA THR A 135 8.45 -7.34 29.87
C THR A 135 8.52 -5.97 29.20
N LYS A 136 8.29 -4.90 29.95
CA LYS A 136 8.46 -3.52 29.44
C LYS A 136 9.89 -3.27 28.95
N ASP A 137 10.88 -3.82 29.64
CA ASP A 137 12.29 -3.67 29.27
C ASP A 137 12.62 -4.36 27.94
N ASP A 138 12.03 -5.53 27.69
CA ASP A 138 12.20 -6.25 26.41
C ASP A 138 11.64 -5.45 25.24
N VAL A 139 10.47 -4.81 25.45
CA VAL A 139 9.85 -3.93 24.45
C VAL A 139 10.72 -2.71 24.17
N VAL A 140 11.26 -2.06 25.22
CA VAL A 140 12.14 -0.90 25.06
C VAL A 140 13.43 -1.26 24.32
N ARG A 141 13.95 -2.48 24.49
CA ARG A 141 15.13 -2.95 23.73
C ARG A 141 14.84 -3.24 22.25
N PHE A 142 13.60 -3.51 21.91
CA PHE A 142 13.18 -3.81 20.54
C PHE A 142 13.02 -2.54 19.68
N PHE A 143 12.59 -1.43 20.29
CA PHE A 143 12.38 -0.14 19.63
C PHE A 143 13.62 0.77 19.70
#